data_AF-A0A0M0TDQ6-F1
#
_entry.id   AF-A0A0M0TDQ6-F1
#
_cell.length_a   1.000
_cell.length_b   1.000
_cell.length_c   1.000
_cell.angle_alpha   90.00
_cell.angle_beta   90.00
_cell.angle_gamma   90.00
#
_symmetry.space_group_name_H-M   'P 1'
#
loop_
_entity.id
_entity.type
_entity.pdbx_description
1 polymer ?
#
loop_
_entity_poly.entity_id
_entity_poly.type
_entity_poly.pdbx_seq_one_letter_code
_entity_poly.pdbx_strand_id
1 'polypeptide(L)'
;MAPLRLTVWQVIAGTLLKRHFGLNLEDTVLYEADTVAELMAHGVQPFEAINALVDKYDLTRLDAQDMQGSTPYLGIHDELRVLFDCGITETMLSQANGSPSE
;
A
#
# COMPACT_ATOMS: atom_id res chain seq x y z
N MET A 1 -11.95 -0.18 -18.51
CA MET A 1 -11.88 0.31 -17.11
C MET A 1 -10.62 -0.23 -16.41
N ALA A 2 -9.40 0.19 -16.82
CA ALA A 2 -8.16 -0.09 -16.10
C ALA A 2 -7.70 1.00 -15.10
N PRO A 3 -8.04 2.31 -15.24
CA PRO A 3 -7.41 3.34 -14.39
C PRO A 3 -7.88 3.30 -12.94
N LEU A 4 -9.09 2.79 -12.67
CA LEU A 4 -9.66 2.75 -11.31
C LEU A 4 -8.81 1.93 -10.33
N ARG A 5 -8.26 0.78 -10.76
CA ARG A 5 -7.45 -0.08 -9.89
C ARG A 5 -6.12 0.55 -9.54
N LEU A 6 -5.48 1.18 -10.53
CA LEU A 6 -4.22 1.89 -10.35
C LEU A 6 -4.40 3.09 -9.42
N THR A 7 -5.45 3.89 -9.62
CA THR A 7 -5.78 5.02 -8.75
C THR A 7 -6.06 4.57 -7.32
N VAL A 8 -6.83 3.50 -7.12
CA VAL A 8 -7.08 2.93 -5.80
C VAL A 8 -5.78 2.52 -5.11
N TRP A 9 -4.90 1.80 -5.81
CA TRP A 9 -3.61 1.37 -5.28
C TRP A 9 -2.75 2.57 -4.87
N GLN A 10 -2.67 3.59 -5.72
CA GLN A 10 -1.93 4.83 -5.45
C GLN A 10 -2.50 5.61 -4.26
N VAL A 11 -3.82 5.69 -4.13
CA VAL A 11 -4.48 6.34 -2.99
C VAL A 11 -4.13 5.61 -1.68
N ILE A 12 -4.14 4.27 -1.69
CA ILE A 12 -3.77 3.47 -0.51
C ILE A 12 -2.30 3.71 -0.16
N ALA A 13 -1.39 3.56 -1.13
CA ALA A 13 0.05 3.75 -0.91
C ALA A 13 0.37 5.17 -0.42
N GLY A 14 -0.25 6.19 -1.02
CA GLY A 14 -0.05 7.59 -0.63
C GLY A 14 -0.56 7.89 0.76
N THR A 15 -1.69 7.30 1.15
CA THR A 15 -2.25 7.46 2.50
C THR A 15 -1.35 6.77 3.54
N LEU A 16 -0.84 5.57 3.24
CA LEU A 16 0.11 4.86 4.11
C LEU A 16 1.41 5.67 4.29
N LEU A 17 2.02 6.14 3.20
CA LEU A 17 3.24 6.95 3.24
C LEU A 17 3.03 8.22 4.07
N LYS A 18 1.94 8.94 3.81
CA LYS A 18 1.64 10.20 4.49
C LYS A 18 1.35 9.99 5.96
N ARG A 19 0.67 8.91 6.32
CA ARG A 19 0.29 8.61 7.70
C ARG A 19 1.45 8.06 8.53
N HIS A 20 2.26 7.17 7.96
CA HIS A 20 3.30 6.46 8.70
C HIS A 20 4.67 7.11 8.61
N PHE A 21 4.98 7.78 7.50
CA PHE A 21 6.29 8.39 7.25
C PHE A 21 6.21 9.90 7.00
N GLY A 22 5.00 10.47 6.93
CA GLY A 22 4.84 11.88 6.56
C GLY A 22 5.27 12.18 5.12
N LEU A 23 5.41 11.15 4.28
CA LEU A 23 5.83 11.28 2.88
C LEU A 23 4.63 11.38 1.95
N ASN A 24 4.75 12.20 0.91
CA ASN A 24 3.76 12.20 -0.17
C ASN A 24 4.11 11.14 -1.21
N LEU A 25 3.08 10.60 -1.86
CA LEU A 25 3.25 9.67 -2.98
C LEU A 25 4.12 10.27 -4.09
N GLU A 26 3.97 11.57 -4.36
CA GLU A 26 4.68 12.31 -5.42
C GLU A 26 6.22 12.34 -5.25
N ASP A 27 6.71 12.19 -4.02
CA ASP A 27 8.14 12.07 -3.72
C ASP A 27 8.68 10.65 -3.91
N THR A 28 7.82 9.70 -4.25
CA THR A 28 8.17 8.27 -4.35
C THR A 28 7.99 7.72 -5.75
N VAL A 29 8.73 6.64 -6.04
CA VAL A 29 8.60 5.88 -7.28
C VAL A 29 7.20 5.26 -7.48
N LEU A 30 6.35 5.28 -6.45
CA LEU A 30 4.96 4.81 -6.48
C LEU A 30 3.98 5.81 -7.10
N TYR A 31 4.42 7.05 -7.38
CA TYR A 31 3.66 8.00 -8.17
C TYR A 31 3.59 7.60 -9.66
N GLU A 32 4.63 6.93 -10.14
CA GLU A 32 4.72 6.48 -11.53
C GLU A 32 3.72 5.34 -11.79
N ALA A 33 2.82 5.55 -12.75
CA ALA A 33 1.81 4.57 -13.11
C ALA A 33 2.43 3.26 -13.62
N ASP A 34 3.55 3.32 -14.34
CA ASP A 34 4.29 2.13 -14.78
C ASP A 34 4.78 1.29 -13.60
N THR A 35 5.40 1.92 -12.59
CA THR A 35 5.84 1.23 -11.37
C THR A 35 4.67 0.54 -10.67
N VAL A 36 3.54 1.23 -10.52
CA VAL A 36 2.34 0.66 -9.86
C VAL A 36 1.73 -0.46 -10.70
N ALA A 37 1.70 -0.32 -12.02
CA ALA A 37 1.23 -1.37 -12.91
C ALA A 37 2.09 -2.63 -12.83
N GLU A 38 3.41 -2.48 -12.74
CA GLU A 38 4.36 -3.58 -12.59
C GLU A 38 4.20 -4.28 -11.24
N LEU A 39 4.08 -3.51 -10.14
CA LEU A 39 3.80 -4.05 -8.80
C LEU A 39 2.48 -4.81 -8.76
N MET A 40 1.42 -4.25 -9.35
CA MET A 40 0.13 -4.95 -9.48
C MET A 40 0.24 -6.21 -10.33
N ALA A 41 1.02 -6.19 -11.41
CA ALA A 41 1.27 -7.37 -12.25
C ALA A 41 2.02 -8.48 -11.49
N HIS A 42 2.89 -8.10 -10.57
CA HIS A 42 3.58 -9.00 -9.65
C HIS A 42 2.72 -9.43 -8.45
N GLY A 43 1.52 -8.89 -8.29
CA GLY A 43 0.64 -9.16 -7.14
C GLY A 43 1.07 -8.48 -5.84
N VAL A 44 2.01 -7.54 -5.92
CA VAL A 44 2.56 -6.82 -4.76
C VAL A 44 1.53 -5.84 -4.21
N GLN A 45 1.31 -5.92 -2.90
CA GLN A 45 0.39 -5.05 -2.19
C GLN A 45 1.03 -3.68 -1.90
N PRO A 46 0.24 -2.60 -1.79
CA PRO A 46 0.72 -1.26 -1.41
C PRO A 46 1.66 -1.25 -0.20
N PHE A 47 1.31 -1.96 0.87
CA PHE A 47 2.16 -2.01 2.08
C PHE A 47 3.51 -2.71 1.83
N GLU A 48 3.54 -3.73 0.97
CA GLU A 48 4.75 -4.49 0.66
C GLU A 48 5.70 -3.69 -0.22
N ALA A 49 5.16 -2.93 -1.18
CA ALA A 49 5.93 -1.97 -1.96
C ALA A 49 6.54 -0.88 -1.08
N ILE A 50 5.80 -0.38 -0.09
CA ILE A 50 6.35 0.57 0.89
C ILE A 50 7.39 -0.09 1.78
N ASN A 51 7.22 -1.36 2.18
CA ASN A 51 8.25 -2.10 2.93
C ASN A 51 9.56 -2.23 2.14
N ALA A 52 9.49 -2.42 0.82
CA ALA A 52 10.67 -2.41 -0.04
C ALA A 52 11.34 -1.01 -0.08
N LEU A 53 10.55 0.07 -0.03
CA LEU A 53 11.09 1.42 0.12
C LEU A 53 11.70 1.65 1.50
N VAL A 54 11.09 1.12 2.56
CA VAL A 54 11.62 1.15 3.92
C VAL A 54 12.99 0.48 3.96
N ASP A 55 13.13 -0.70 3.35
CA ASP A 55 14.40 -1.42 3.29
C ASP A 55 15.46 -0.66 2.45
N LYS A 56 15.05 -0.12 1.30
CA LYS A 56 15.94 0.58 0.38
C LYS A 56 16.42 1.95 0.89
N TYR A 57 15.56 2.68 1.58
CA TYR A 57 15.79 4.06 2.01
C TYR A 57 15.90 4.22 3.54
N ASP A 58 15.88 3.12 4.29
CA ASP A 58 15.88 3.07 5.76
C ASP A 58 14.79 3.98 6.38
N LEU A 59 13.58 3.93 5.81
CA LEU A 59 12.49 4.82 6.23
C LEU A 59 12.06 4.51 7.67
N THR A 60 12.06 5.53 8.51
CA THR A 60 11.65 5.41 9.91
C THR A 60 10.18 5.78 10.10
N ARG A 61 9.41 4.92 10.76
CA ARG A 61 7.97 5.16 11.03
C ARG A 61 7.81 6.29 12.04
N LEU A 62 7.23 7.42 11.60
CA LEU A 62 6.98 8.62 12.41
C LEU A 62 5.79 8.45 13.38
N ASP A 63 4.84 7.58 13.05
CA ASP A 63 3.68 7.25 13.90
C ASP A 63 4.08 6.45 15.16
N ALA A 64 5.33 5.97 15.24
CA ALA A 64 5.86 5.17 16.34
C ALA A 64 6.29 6.00 17.56
N GLN A 65 5.57 7.08 17.89
CA GLN A 65 5.92 7.94 19.01
C GLN A 65 5.74 7.27 20.39
N ASP A 66 5.19 6.04 20.50
CA ASP A 66 4.92 5.44 21.81
C ASP A 66 5.07 3.90 21.93
N MET A 67 5.79 3.21 21.04
CA MET A 67 6.08 1.78 21.30
C MET A 67 7.52 1.42 20.95
N GLN A 68 8.35 1.35 21.98
CA GLN A 68 9.66 0.68 21.95
C GLN A 68 9.44 -0.76 21.46
N GLY A 69 9.71 -1.02 20.18
CA GLY A 69 9.54 -2.33 19.55
C GLY A 69 8.64 -2.38 18.30
N SER A 70 8.07 -1.26 17.84
CA SER A 70 7.36 -1.25 16.55
C SER A 70 8.32 -1.49 15.39
N THR A 71 8.08 -2.55 14.61
CA THR A 71 8.80 -2.82 13.37
C THR A 71 8.55 -1.68 12.37
N PRO A 72 9.56 -1.24 11.60
CA PRO A 72 9.40 -0.19 10.58
C PRO A 72 8.50 -0.66 9.42
N TYR A 73 8.26 -1.96 9.32
CA TYR A 73 7.40 -2.58 8.32
C TYR A 73 5.92 -2.32 8.59
N LEU A 74 5.18 -2.01 7.52
CA LEU A 74 3.73 -2.04 7.49
C LEU A 74 3.24 -3.46 7.33
N GLY A 75 2.12 -3.74 7.97
CA GLY A 75 1.39 -4.99 7.80
C GLY A 75 0.06 -4.77 7.09
N ILE A 76 -0.58 -5.86 6.72
CA ILE A 76 -1.94 -5.89 6.15
C ILE A 76 -2.93 -5.09 7.01
N HIS A 77 -2.75 -5.01 8.33
CA HIS A 77 -3.60 -4.20 9.20
C HIS A 77 -3.61 -2.70 8.87
N ASP A 78 -2.46 -2.12 8.49
CA ASP A 78 -2.39 -0.72 8.09
C ASP A 78 -3.09 -0.50 6.75
N GLU A 79 -2.93 -1.42 5.80
CA GLU A 79 -3.63 -1.39 4.52
C GLU A 79 -5.14 -1.53 4.69
N LEU A 80 -5.61 -2.51 5.47
CA LEU A 80 -7.02 -2.69 5.80
C LEU A 80 -7.59 -1.43 6.44
N ARG A 81 -6.85 -0.79 7.37
CA ARG A 81 -7.28 0.47 7.98
C ARG A 81 -7.49 1.57 6.94
N VAL A 82 -6.57 1.72 5.99
CA VAL A 82 -6.70 2.71 4.91
C VAL A 82 -7.87 2.37 3.96
N LEU A 83 -8.06 1.09 3.64
CA LEU A 83 -9.20 0.62 2.85
C LEU A 83 -10.53 0.92 3.56
N PHE A 84 -10.61 0.73 4.87
CA PHE A 84 -11.79 1.06 5.68
C PHE A 84 -12.04 2.57 5.75
N ASP A 85 -10.99 3.36 6.00
CA ASP A 85 -11.06 4.83 6.08
C ASP A 85 -11.50 5.45 4.75
N CYS A 86 -11.04 4.86 3.64
CA CYS A 86 -11.36 5.32 2.29
C CYS A 86 -12.61 4.62 1.69
N GLY A 87 -13.23 3.67 2.40
CA GLY A 87 -14.46 3.00 1.97
C GLY A 87 -14.31 2.08 0.75
N ILE A 88 -13.12 1.50 0.51
CA ILE A 88 -12.76 0.75 -0.71
C ILE A 88 -13.00 -0.78 -0.55
N THR A 89 -13.78 -1.19 0.44
CA THR A 89 -13.90 -2.58 0.91
C THR A 89 -14.48 -3.57 -0.11
N GLU A 90 -15.08 -3.11 -1.21
CA GLU A 90 -15.71 -3.98 -2.20
C GLU A 90 -14.72 -4.63 -3.20
N THR A 91 -13.50 -4.09 -3.38
CA THR A 91 -12.67 -4.48 -4.53
C THR A 91 -11.73 -5.67 -4.25
N MET A 92 -11.32 -5.87 -2.99
CA MET A 92 -10.42 -6.98 -2.63
C MET A 92 -11.17 -8.28 -2.26
N LEU A 93 -12.38 -8.19 -1.71
CA LEU A 93 -13.21 -9.37 -1.43
C LEU A 93 -13.58 -10.13 -2.72
N SER A 94 -13.56 -9.45 -3.87
CA SER A 94 -13.79 -10.06 -5.18
C SER A 94 -12.58 -10.82 -5.76
N GLN A 95 -11.36 -10.68 -5.21
CA GLN A 95 -10.19 -11.43 -5.70
C GLN A 95 -9.92 -12.72 -4.92
N ALA A 96 -10.48 -12.88 -3.72
CA ALA A 96 -10.41 -14.13 -2.97
C ALA A 96 -11.38 -15.21 -3.48
N ASN A 97 -12.25 -14.90 -4.44
CA ASN A 97 -13.25 -15.82 -5.01
C ASN A 97 -12.96 -16.22 -6.46
N GLY A 98 -11.69 -16.19 -6.87
CA GLY A 98 -11.22 -16.76 -8.13
C GLY A 98 -10.80 -18.22 -7.99
N SER A 99 -11.69 -19.09 -7.55
CA SER A 99 -11.58 -20.53 -7.83
C SER A 99 -12.24 -20.79 -9.19
N PRO A 100 -11.49 -21.15 -10.25
CA PRO A 100 -12.05 -21.95 -11.31
C PRO A 100 -11.85 -23.41 -10.92
N SER A 101 -12.96 -24.06 -10.60
CA SER A 101 -13.10 -25.51 -10.73
C SER A 101 -12.65 -25.93 -12.13
N GLU A 102 -11.74 -26.90 -12.22
CA GLU A 102 -11.77 -27.98 -13.22
C GLU A 102 -10.93 -29.17 -12.72
#